data_AF-A0A7Y6MGG7-F1
#
_entry.id   AF-A0A7Y6MGG7-F1
#
_cell.length_a   1.000
_cell.length_b   1.000
_cell.length_c   1.000
_cell.angle_alpha   90.00
_cell.angle_beta   90.00
_cell.angle_gamma   90.00
#
_symmetry.space_group_name_H-M   'P 1'
#
loop_
_entity.id
_entity.type
_entity.pdbx_description
1 polymer ?
#
loop_
_entity_poly.entity_id
_entity_poly.type
_entity_poly.pdbx_seq_one_letter_code
_entity_poly.pdbx_strand_id
1 'polypeptide(L)'
;MTVVDLRYSAACLREARRDGRRPRPAAVRRRVDVRSRARAGSRDRWVSWAAGVEEGRARARLRLTLEAIRRTVNATTGGRPAVEAADALDVAPARHRRGAVWQY
;
A
#
# COMPACT_ATOMS: atom_id res chain seq x y z
N MET A 1 -16.10 -14.89 -2.94
CA MET A 1 -16.15 -14.88 -4.43
C MET A 1 -15.52 -16.17 -4.93
N THR A 2 -16.05 -16.78 -5.99
CA THR A 2 -15.45 -17.99 -6.58
C THR A 2 -14.75 -17.60 -7.88
N VAL A 3 -13.44 -17.87 -7.96
CA VAL A 3 -12.63 -17.60 -9.15
C VAL A 3 -12.20 -18.93 -9.76
N VAL A 4 -12.18 -18.99 -11.09
CA VAL A 4 -11.64 -20.13 -11.82
C VAL A 4 -10.19 -19.83 -12.18
N ASP A 5 -9.27 -20.67 -11.70
CA ASP A 5 -7.85 -20.64 -12.06
C ASP A 5 -7.59 -21.75 -13.09
N LEU A 6 -6.73 -21.51 -14.08
CA LEU A 6 -6.37 -22.49 -15.11
C LEU A 6 -4.99 -23.06 -14.79
N ARG A 7 -4.93 -24.35 -14.41
CA ARG A 7 -3.68 -25.00 -14.02
C ARG A 7 -3.34 -26.20 -14.88
N TYR A 8 -2.08 -26.28 -15.27
CA TYR A 8 -1.50 -27.51 -15.81
C TYR A 8 -1.10 -28.42 -14.65
N SER A 9 -1.73 -29.59 -14.56
CA SER A 9 -1.25 -30.63 -13.67
C SER A 9 -0.13 -31.43 -14.35
N ALA A 10 0.74 -32.05 -13.56
CA ALA A 10 1.79 -32.92 -14.10
C ALA A 10 1.20 -34.08 -14.92
N ALA A 11 0.01 -34.57 -14.56
CA ALA A 11 -0.71 -35.60 -15.32
C ALA A 11 -1.16 -35.07 -16.69
N CYS A 12 -1.77 -33.89 -16.74
CA CYS A 12 -2.19 -33.23 -17.99
C CYS A 12 -1.01 -33.02 -18.96
N LEU A 13 0.14 -32.59 -18.45
CA LEU A 13 1.35 -32.40 -19.26
C LEU A 13 1.90 -33.73 -19.81
N ARG A 14 1.90 -34.79 -18.99
CA ARG A 14 2.35 -36.13 -19.42
C ARG A 14 1.45 -36.73 -20.48
N GLU A 15 0.13 -36.61 -20.32
CA GLU A 15 -0.86 -37.09 -21.28
C GLU A 15 -0.74 -36.35 -22.62
N ALA A 16 -0.68 -35.03 -22.59
CA ALA A 16 -0.49 -34.22 -23.80
C ALA A 16 0.81 -34.57 -24.56
N ARG A 17 1.90 -34.85 -23.81
CA ARG A 17 3.16 -35.32 -24.40
C ARG A 17 3.03 -36.69 -25.05
N ARG A 18 2.32 -37.65 -24.42
CA ARG A 18 2.08 -38.97 -25.01
C ARG A 18 1.25 -38.89 -26.28
N ASP A 19 0.25 -38.02 -26.27
CA ASP A 19 -0.69 -37.85 -27.40
C ASP A 19 -0.13 -36.93 -28.51
N GLY A 20 1.10 -36.42 -28.38
CA GLY A 20 1.71 -35.51 -29.37
C GLY A 20 0.97 -34.19 -29.56
N ARG A 21 0.15 -33.77 -28.59
CA ARG A 21 -0.72 -32.59 -28.69
C ARG A 21 -0.35 -31.51 -27.69
N ARG A 22 -0.86 -30.30 -27.92
CA ARG A 22 -0.71 -29.19 -26.97
C ARG A 22 -1.50 -29.46 -25.67
N PRO A 23 -0.91 -29.28 -24.48
CA PRO A 23 -1.62 -29.45 -23.22
C PRO A 23 -2.73 -28.40 -23.06
N ARG A 24 -3.84 -28.80 -22.44
CA ARG A 24 -4.98 -27.92 -22.11
C ARG A 24 -5.13 -27.82 -20.59
N PRO A 25 -5.10 -26.62 -19.99
CA PRO A 25 -5.12 -26.48 -18.55
C PRO A 25 -6.49 -26.86 -17.99
N ALA A 26 -6.51 -27.42 -16.78
CA ALA A 26 -7.73 -27.75 -16.06
C ALA A 26 -8.27 -26.52 -15.31
N ALA A 27 -9.59 -26.35 -15.31
CA ALA A 27 -10.26 -25.32 -14.53
C ALA A 27 -10.37 -25.74 -13.06
N VAL A 28 -9.75 -24.97 -12.17
CA VAL A 28 -9.78 -25.19 -10.72
C VAL A 28 -10.60 -24.08 -10.08
N ARG A 29 -11.68 -24.45 -9.39
CA ARG A 29 -12.49 -23.51 -8.62
C ARG A 29 -11.80 -23.18 -7.30
N ARG A 30 -11.60 -21.90 -7.03
CA ARG A 30 -11.07 -21.41 -5.75
C ARG A 30 -12.05 -20.48 -5.09
N ARG A 31 -12.29 -20.71 -3.80
CA ARG A 31 -12.96 -19.73 -2.95
C ARG A 31 -11.92 -18.69 -2.55
N VAL A 32 -12.22 -17.43 -2.85
CA VAL A 32 -11.38 -16.29 -2.48
C VAL A 32 -12.20 -15.24 -1.75
N ASP A 33 -11.59 -14.68 -0.72
CA ASP A 33 -12.12 -13.54 0.01
C ASP A 33 -11.42 -12.29 -0.51
N VAL A 34 -12.16 -11.49 -1.27
CA VAL A 34 -11.69 -10.20 -1.77
C VAL A 34 -12.15 -9.14 -0.78
N ARG A 35 -11.19 -8.44 -0.17
CA ARG A 35 -11.46 -7.29 0.69
C ARG A 35 -11.10 -6.01 -0.05
N SER A 36 -12.07 -5.11 -0.19
CA SER A 36 -11.85 -3.74 -0.63
C SER A 36 -11.84 -2.81 0.57
N ARG A 37 -11.06 -1.72 0.49
CA ARG A 37 -11.15 -0.64 1.48
C ARG A 37 -12.42 0.16 1.21
N ALA A 38 -13.03 0.76 2.24
CA ALA A 38 -14.24 1.59 2.10
C ALA A 38 -14.10 2.65 1.00
N ARG A 39 -12.93 3.32 0.90
CA ARG A 39 -12.61 4.29 -0.16
C ARG A 39 -12.59 3.73 -1.59
N ALA A 40 -12.53 2.42 -1.78
CA ALA A 40 -12.51 1.78 -3.10
C ALA A 40 -13.93 1.54 -3.65
N GLY A 41 -14.97 1.83 -2.85
CA GLY A 41 -16.34 1.83 -3.33
C GLY A 41 -16.58 3.03 -4.26
N SER A 42 -16.78 2.79 -5.55
CA SER A 42 -17.08 3.84 -6.55
C SER A 42 -18.38 4.61 -6.28
N ARG A 43 -19.24 4.09 -5.40
CA ARG A 43 -20.49 4.72 -4.97
C ARG A 43 -20.33 5.66 -3.78
N ASP A 44 -19.23 5.56 -3.03
CA ASP A 44 -18.98 6.36 -1.83
C ASP A 44 -17.85 7.38 -2.08
N ARG A 45 -18.25 8.48 -2.72
CA ARG A 45 -17.35 9.61 -3.01
C ARG A 45 -16.90 10.33 -1.74
N TRP A 46 -17.71 10.29 -0.69
CA TRP A 46 -17.44 11.03 0.54
C TRP A 46 -16.31 10.41 1.35
N VAL A 47 -16.33 9.08 1.55
CA VAL A 47 -15.23 8.39 2.25
C VAL A 47 -13.91 8.52 1.49
N SER A 48 -13.94 8.44 0.16
CA SER A 48 -12.74 8.67 -0.66
C SER A 48 -12.23 10.12 -0.53
N TRP A 49 -13.13 11.11 -0.56
CA TRP A 49 -12.79 12.52 -0.39
C TRP A 49 -12.20 12.81 1.00
N ALA A 50 -12.89 12.40 2.07
CA ALA A 50 -12.47 12.61 3.45
C ALA A 50 -11.11 11.95 3.72
N ALA A 51 -10.88 10.73 3.21
CA ALA A 51 -9.58 10.06 3.28
C ALA A 51 -8.48 10.85 2.56
N GLY A 52 -8.79 11.44 1.41
CA GLY A 52 -7.87 12.27 0.64
C GLY A 52 -7.51 13.57 1.36
N VAL A 53 -8.48 14.24 1.97
CA VAL A 53 -8.28 15.46 2.77
C VAL A 53 -7.38 15.18 3.97
N GLU A 54 -7.67 14.13 4.75
CA GLU A 54 -6.86 13.78 5.91
C GLU A 54 -5.45 13.33 5.52
N GLU A 55 -5.28 12.63 4.40
CA GLU A 55 -3.96 12.29 3.88
C GLU A 55 -3.19 13.55 3.45
N GLY A 56 -3.86 14.52 2.81
CA GLY A 56 -3.28 15.81 2.48
C GLY A 56 -2.79 16.57 3.71
N ARG A 57 -3.63 16.65 4.75
CA ARG A 57 -3.28 17.27 6.04
C ARG A 57 -2.10 16.58 6.72
N ALA A 58 -2.06 15.25 6.72
CA ALA A 58 -0.95 14.48 7.30
C ALA A 58 0.38 14.75 6.56
N ARG A 59 0.35 14.83 5.22
CA ARG A 59 1.54 15.18 4.43
C ARG A 59 1.99 16.61 4.68
N ALA A 60 1.05 17.55 4.81
CA ALA A 60 1.36 18.95 5.12
C ALA A 60 2.07 19.06 6.48
N ARG A 61 1.53 18.39 7.51
CA ARG A 61 2.17 18.32 8.83
C ARG A 61 3.58 17.74 8.76
N LEU A 62 3.76 16.60 8.07
CA LEU A 62 5.09 15.99 7.91
C LEU A 62 6.08 16.95 7.22
N ARG A 63 5.66 17.66 6.17
CA ARG A 63 6.52 18.63 5.47
C ARG A 63 6.98 19.75 6.41
N LEU A 64 6.07 20.31 7.21
CA LEU A 64 6.41 21.35 8.18
C LEU A 64 7.41 20.82 9.23
N THR A 65 7.20 19.61 9.75
CA THR A 65 8.12 18.97 10.70
C THR A 65 9.52 18.77 10.09
N LEU A 66 9.59 18.23 8.87
CA LEU A 66 10.87 18.01 8.18
C LEU A 66 11.58 19.33 7.84
N GLU A 67 10.82 20.37 7.50
CA GLU A 67 11.39 21.68 7.25
C GLU A 67 11.97 22.29 8.53
N ALA A 68 11.28 22.17 9.65
CA ALA A 68 11.79 22.61 10.95
C ALA A 68 13.08 21.87 11.32
N ILE A 69 13.12 20.53 11.18
CA ILE A 69 14.33 19.72 11.38
C ILE A 69 15.46 20.20 10.48
N ARG A 70 15.18 20.37 9.18
CA ARG A 70 16.17 20.86 8.22
C ARG A 70 16.72 22.23 8.63
N ARG A 71 15.89 23.15 9.11
CA ARG A 71 16.37 24.45 9.59
C ARG A 71 17.24 24.31 10.83
N THR A 72 16.85 23.48 11.79
CA THR A 72 17.64 23.22 13.01
C THR A 72 18.99 22.61 12.70
N VAL A 73 19.06 21.60 11.84
CA VAL A 73 20.34 20.96 11.46
C VAL A 73 21.26 21.94 10.73
N ASN A 74 20.70 22.78 9.86
CA ASN A 74 21.47 23.76 9.09
C ASN A 74 21.77 25.05 9.86
N ALA A 75 21.15 25.27 11.02
CA ALA A 75 21.49 26.37 11.89
C ALA A 75 22.88 26.10 12.48
N THR A 76 23.90 26.79 11.97
CA THR A 76 25.28 26.65 12.42
C THR A 76 25.44 27.25 13.80
N THR A 77 25.66 26.42 14.82
CA THR A 77 26.33 26.85 16.06
C THR A 77 27.83 26.60 15.86
N GLY A 78 28.61 27.67 15.66
CA GLY A 78 30.07 27.55 15.53
C GLY A 78 30.58 26.83 14.26
N GLY A 79 29.81 26.83 13.17
CA GLY A 79 30.25 26.32 11.86
C GLY A 79 30.10 24.80 11.66
N ARG A 80 29.51 24.06 12.61
CA ARG A 80 29.13 22.65 12.44
C ARG A 80 27.60 22.48 12.44
N PRO A 81 27.05 21.56 11.64
CA PRO A 81 25.63 21.23 11.71
C PRO A 81 25.29 20.66 13.09
N ALA A 82 24.17 21.10 13.68
CA ALA A 82 23.71 20.63 14.99
C ALA A 82 22.99 19.26 14.87
N VAL A 83 23.71 18.25 14.37
CA VAL A 83 23.16 16.91 14.07
C VAL A 83 22.59 16.23 15.32
N GLU A 84 23.22 16.39 16.49
CA GLU A 84 22.71 15.80 17.74
C GLU A 84 21.35 16.35 18.17
N ALA A 85 21.03 17.60 17.79
CA ALA A 85 19.70 18.18 18.03
C ALA A 85 18.62 17.57 17.11
N ALA A 86 19.03 16.96 15.99
CA ALA A 86 18.13 16.28 15.06
C ALA A 86 17.71 14.89 15.56
N ASP A 87 18.63 14.16 16.20
CA ASP A 87 18.37 12.81 16.72
C ASP A 87 17.35 12.81 17.86
N ALA A 88 17.18 13.95 18.54
CA ALA A 88 16.14 14.15 19.55
C ALA A 88 14.73 14.41 18.97
N LEU A 89 14.60 14.64 17.66
CA LEU A 89 13.32 14.99 17.03
C LEU A 89 12.61 13.75 16.48
N ASP A 90 11.59 13.29 17.21
CA ASP A 90 10.73 12.19 16.77
C ASP A 90 9.83 12.62 15.59
N VAL A 91 10.03 11.99 14.43
CA VAL A 91 9.21 12.23 13.23
C VAL A 91 8.18 11.13 13.11
N ALA A 92 6.94 11.45 13.51
CA ALA A 92 5.83 10.54 13.30
C ALA A 92 5.69 10.19 11.79
N PRO A 93 5.70 8.90 11.42
CA PRO A 93 5.61 8.51 10.03
C PRO A 93 4.25 8.93 9.47
N ALA A 94 4.25 9.59 8.30
CA ALA A 94 3.01 9.85 7.58
C ALA A 94 2.37 8.51 7.19
N ARG A 95 1.29 8.13 7.88
CA ARG A 95 0.54 6.92 7.58
C ARG A 95 -0.30 7.11 6.33
N HIS A 96 0.32 6.84 5.18
CA HIS A 96 -0.40 6.80 3.92
C HIS A 96 -1.47 5.71 3.93
N ARG A 97 -2.67 6.05 3.46
CA ARG A 97 -3.75 5.10 3.09
C ARG A 97 -4.44 4.31 4.22
N ARG A 98 -4.43 4.80 5.48
CA ARG A 98 -5.08 4.10 6.62
C ARG A 98 -6.08 4.93 7.45
N GLY A 99 -6.28 6.22 7.15
CA GLY A 99 -7.06 7.12 8.02
C GLY A 99 -8.57 6.92 8.01
N ALA A 100 -9.16 6.58 6.86
CA ALA A 100 -10.61 6.31 6.79
C ALA A 100 -10.88 4.83 7.04
N VAL A 101 -11.10 4.50 8.32
CA VAL A 101 -11.61 3.21 8.75
C VAL A 101 -13.12 3.38 8.95
N TRP A 102 -13.92 2.54 8.32
CA TRP A 102 -15.35 2.45 8.63
C TRP A 102 -15.46 1.95 10.08
N GLN A 103 -15.94 2.80 10.99
CA GLN A 103 -16.33 2.36 12.34
C GLN A 103 -17.78 1.87 12.24
N TYR A 104 -17.99 0.59 12.55
CA TYR A 104 -19.32 -0.01 12.72
C TYR A 104 -19.93 0.41 14.04
#